data_AF-A0A969IKY4-F1
#
_entry.id   AF-A0A969IKY4-F1
#
_cell.length_a   1.000
_cell.length_b   1.000
_cell.length_c   1.000
_cell.angle_alpha   90.00
_cell.angle_beta   90.00
_cell.angle_gamma   90.00
#
_symmetry.space_group_name_H-M   'P 1'
#
loop_
_entity.id
_entity.type
_entity.pdbx_description
1 polymer ?
#
loop_
_entity_poly.entity_id
_entity_poly.type
_entity_poly.pdbx_seq_one_letter_code
_entity_poly.pdbx_strand_id
1 'polypeptide(L)'
;VNATEPGRLARLEGILGGVEQSDRRDVYLTIAKEAVAKGRVEMARFAAAQAVHLAEDASAERQRAGLYEGAALIVTEDFDRGVEILGAIQRGKLAEPDAALLDSALAIAGQLRRMPDTPDGEPPKPPAGRTRLQTRCWCTRARRSCTWTRS
;
A
#
# COMPACT_ATOMS: atom_id res chain seq x y z
N VAL A 1 16.60 -0.85 -3.51
CA VAL A 1 16.37 0.60 -3.72
C VAL A 1 14.90 0.91 -3.48
N ASN A 2 14.58 1.57 -2.37
CA ASN A 2 13.20 1.88 -1.99
C ASN A 2 12.66 3.00 -2.91
N ALA A 3 11.44 2.87 -3.43
CA ALA A 3 10.96 3.69 -4.56
C ALA A 3 10.16 4.94 -4.14
N THR A 4 10.02 5.18 -2.85
CA THR A 4 8.96 6.06 -2.29
C THR A 4 9.52 7.21 -1.46
N GLU A 5 10.66 7.79 -1.86
CA GLU A 5 11.16 8.99 -1.18
C GLU A 5 10.47 10.24 -1.76
N PRO A 6 9.97 11.18 -0.94
CA PRO A 6 9.29 12.39 -1.42
C PRO A 6 10.18 13.24 -2.35
N GLY A 7 11.50 13.24 -2.13
CA GLY A 7 12.46 13.90 -3.02
C GLY A 7 12.53 13.29 -4.43
N ARG A 8 12.14 12.02 -4.61
CA ARG A 8 12.08 11.37 -5.93
C ARG A 8 10.87 11.83 -6.73
N LEU A 9 9.72 11.99 -6.07
CA LEU A 9 8.49 12.48 -6.72
C LEU A 9 8.70 13.91 -7.23
N ALA A 10 9.26 14.78 -6.36
CA ALA A 10 9.61 16.15 -6.75
C ALA A 10 10.62 16.18 -7.91
N ARG A 11 11.61 15.28 -7.92
CA ARG A 11 12.54 15.16 -9.04
C ARG A 11 11.83 14.73 -10.33
N LEU A 12 10.88 13.80 -10.25
CA LEU A 12 10.11 13.34 -11.41
C LEU A 12 9.32 14.51 -12.03
N GLU A 13 8.64 15.30 -11.20
CA GLU A 13 7.94 16.52 -11.65
C GLU A 13 8.89 17.52 -12.31
N GLY A 14 10.06 17.76 -11.71
CA GLY A 14 11.07 18.65 -12.26
C GLY A 14 11.57 18.22 -13.64
N ILE A 15 11.80 16.91 -13.84
CA ILE A 15 12.22 16.36 -15.14
C ILE A 15 11.10 16.49 -16.18
N LEU A 16 9.86 16.23 -15.78
CA LEU A 16 8.69 16.28 -16.67
C LEU A 16 8.19 17.71 -16.94
N GLY A 17 8.66 18.72 -16.21
CA GLY A 17 8.21 20.10 -16.34
C GLY A 17 8.34 20.70 -17.75
N GLY A 18 9.32 20.24 -18.54
CA GLY A 18 9.56 20.71 -19.91
C GLY A 18 8.89 19.88 -21.02
N VAL A 19 8.14 18.83 -20.67
CA VAL A 19 7.50 17.91 -21.62
C VAL A 19 6.08 18.41 -21.94
N GLU A 20 5.59 18.13 -23.15
CA GLU A 20 4.22 18.48 -23.57
C GLU A 20 3.17 17.83 -22.64
N GLN A 21 2.01 18.46 -22.46
CA GLN A 21 0.98 17.99 -21.54
C GLN A 21 0.52 16.55 -21.87
N SER A 22 0.32 16.25 -23.15
CA SER A 22 -0.11 14.92 -23.61
C SER A 22 0.93 13.85 -23.30
N ASP A 23 2.20 14.11 -23.65
CA ASP A 23 3.32 13.20 -23.37
C ASP A 23 3.54 12.99 -21.88
N ARG A 24 3.44 14.05 -21.05
CA ARG A 24 3.55 13.95 -19.59
C ARG A 24 2.49 13.02 -19.03
N ARG A 25 1.23 13.19 -19.45
CA ARG A 25 0.11 12.35 -19.03
C ARG A 25 0.39 10.88 -19.34
N ASP A 26 0.86 10.57 -20.54
CA ASP A 26 1.19 9.19 -20.95
C ASP A 26 2.33 8.58 -20.12
N VAL A 27 3.35 9.39 -19.77
CA VAL A 27 4.41 8.96 -18.84
C VAL A 27 3.83 8.68 -17.45
N TYR A 28 3.00 9.57 -16.91
CA TYR A 28 2.37 9.36 -15.61
C TYR A 28 1.46 8.13 -15.58
N LEU A 29 0.67 7.88 -16.63
CA LEU A 29 -0.15 6.68 -16.77
C LEU A 29 0.69 5.41 -16.75
N THR A 30 1.83 5.43 -17.44
CA THR A 30 2.77 4.30 -17.47
C THR A 30 3.35 4.04 -16.08
N ILE A 31 3.78 5.09 -15.38
CA ILE A 31 4.31 4.98 -14.01
C ILE A 31 3.23 4.46 -13.06
N ALA A 32 2.00 4.97 -13.15
CA ALA A 32 0.89 4.56 -12.30
C ALA A 32 0.58 3.07 -12.49
N LYS A 33 0.46 2.60 -13.74
CA LYS A 33 0.26 1.19 -14.07
C LYS A 33 1.33 0.29 -13.47
N GLU A 34 2.60 0.65 -13.66
CA GLU A 34 3.74 -0.10 -13.14
C GLU A 34 3.80 -0.07 -11.60
N ALA A 35 3.41 1.04 -10.99
CA ALA A 35 3.38 1.19 -9.55
C ALA A 35 2.27 0.33 -8.92
N VAL A 36 1.06 0.31 -9.51
CA VAL A 36 -0.04 -0.58 -9.10
C VAL A 36 0.40 -2.04 -9.21
N ALA A 37 0.97 -2.44 -10.34
CA ALA A 37 1.44 -3.81 -10.56
C ALA A 37 2.52 -4.24 -9.54
N LYS A 38 3.31 -3.29 -9.02
CA LYS A 38 4.38 -3.53 -8.02
C LYS A 38 3.94 -3.27 -6.58
N GLY A 39 2.66 -2.96 -6.33
CA GLY A 39 2.16 -2.62 -4.99
C GLY A 39 2.77 -1.34 -4.39
N ARG A 40 3.27 -0.42 -5.22
CA ARG A 40 3.87 0.85 -4.78
C ARG A 40 2.78 1.91 -4.64
N VAL A 41 1.96 1.77 -3.61
CA VAL A 41 0.73 2.54 -3.38
C VAL A 41 0.94 4.06 -3.53
N GLU A 42 1.88 4.65 -2.80
CA GLU A 42 2.14 6.10 -2.85
C GLU A 42 2.56 6.60 -4.25
N MET A 43 3.40 5.84 -4.96
CA MET A 43 3.82 6.19 -6.32
C MET A 43 2.64 6.07 -7.31
N ALA A 44 1.80 5.05 -7.12
CA ALA A 44 0.60 4.85 -7.93
C ALA A 44 -0.39 6.00 -7.72
N ARG A 45 -0.69 6.35 -6.46
CA ARG A 45 -1.57 7.47 -6.09
C ARG A 45 -1.06 8.78 -6.70
N PHE A 46 0.22 9.09 -6.50
CA PHE A 46 0.82 10.30 -7.01
C PHE A 46 0.76 10.39 -8.55
N ALA A 47 1.22 9.35 -9.24
CA ALA A 47 1.26 9.36 -10.70
C ALA A 47 -0.15 9.35 -11.31
N ALA A 48 -1.09 8.61 -10.73
CA ALA A 48 -2.47 8.59 -11.18
C ALA A 48 -3.15 9.96 -10.99
N ALA A 49 -2.96 10.61 -9.85
CA ALA A 49 -3.49 11.95 -9.61
C ALA A 49 -2.96 12.97 -10.65
N GLN A 50 -1.65 12.95 -10.92
CA GLN A 50 -1.06 13.80 -11.97
C GLN A 50 -1.66 13.49 -13.35
N ALA A 51 -1.86 12.22 -13.69
CA ALA A 51 -2.50 11.82 -14.94
C ALA A 51 -3.96 12.31 -15.03
N VAL A 52 -4.75 12.25 -13.95
CA VAL A 52 -6.12 12.80 -13.90
C VAL A 52 -6.10 14.30 -14.19
N HIS A 53 -5.18 15.05 -13.58
CA HIS A 53 -5.07 16.50 -13.77
C HIS A 53 -4.72 16.91 -15.21
N LEU A 54 -3.97 16.06 -15.93
CA LEU A 54 -3.54 16.32 -17.30
C LEU A 54 -4.49 15.72 -18.36
N ALA A 55 -5.44 14.88 -17.95
CA ALA A 55 -6.37 14.21 -18.87
C ALA A 55 -7.65 15.04 -19.08
N GLU A 56 -8.06 15.14 -20.35
CA GLU A 56 -9.34 15.74 -20.73
C GLU A 56 -10.51 15.03 -20.04
N ASP A 57 -11.56 15.78 -19.74
CA ASP A 57 -12.77 15.24 -19.14
C ASP A 57 -13.41 14.17 -20.06
N ALA A 58 -13.91 13.10 -19.45
CA ALA A 58 -14.51 11.96 -20.14
C ALA A 58 -13.61 11.21 -21.16
N SER A 59 -12.31 11.51 -21.24
CA SER A 59 -11.34 10.76 -22.06
C SER A 59 -11.08 9.34 -21.54
N ALA A 60 -10.57 8.46 -22.40
CA ALA A 60 -10.18 7.10 -22.00
C ALA A 60 -9.00 7.13 -21.01
N GLU A 61 -8.08 8.07 -21.21
CA GLU A 61 -6.93 8.33 -20.37
C GLU A 61 -7.36 8.72 -18.96
N ARG A 62 -8.42 9.53 -18.83
CA ARG A 62 -8.99 9.87 -17.52
C ARG A 62 -9.61 8.66 -16.82
N GLN A 63 -10.26 7.75 -17.56
CA GLN A 63 -10.76 6.50 -17.00
C GLN A 63 -9.62 5.59 -16.52
N ARG A 64 -8.52 5.50 -17.28
CA ARG A 64 -7.32 4.74 -16.90
C ARG A 64 -6.62 5.35 -15.68
N ALA A 65 -6.52 6.67 -15.62
CA ALA A 65 -5.94 7.35 -14.47
C ALA A 65 -6.77 7.09 -13.19
N GLY A 66 -8.10 7.23 -13.27
CA GLY A 66 -9.00 6.91 -12.17
C GLY A 66 -8.93 5.44 -11.74
N LEU A 67 -8.77 4.50 -12.68
CA LEU A 67 -8.54 3.09 -12.37
C LEU A 67 -7.31 2.89 -11.49
N TYR A 68 -6.18 3.47 -11.87
CA TYR A 68 -4.94 3.29 -11.13
C TYR A 68 -4.95 4.02 -9.78
N GLU A 69 -5.62 5.17 -9.69
CA GLU A 69 -5.86 5.87 -8.44
C GLU A 69 -6.72 5.01 -7.50
N GLY A 70 -7.92 4.63 -7.94
CA GLY A 70 -8.85 3.84 -7.14
C GLY A 70 -8.25 2.51 -6.70
N ALA A 71 -7.54 1.81 -7.57
CA ALA A 71 -6.84 0.56 -7.25
C ALA A 71 -5.77 0.74 -6.16
N ALA A 72 -5.12 1.90 -6.09
CA ALA A 72 -4.17 2.21 -5.02
C ALA A 72 -4.87 2.60 -3.71
N LEU A 73 -6.04 3.26 -3.78
CA LEU A 73 -6.80 3.68 -2.60
C LEU A 73 -7.49 2.52 -1.86
N ILE A 74 -7.93 1.48 -2.56
CA ILE A 74 -8.62 0.34 -1.93
C ILE A 74 -7.74 -0.46 -0.96
N VAL A 75 -6.45 -0.16 -0.86
CA VAL A 75 -5.52 -0.79 0.09
C VAL A 75 -5.01 0.20 1.15
N THR A 76 -5.64 1.36 1.27
CA THR A 76 -5.31 2.40 2.26
C THR A 76 -6.51 2.72 3.16
N GLU A 77 -6.32 3.67 4.07
CA GLU A 77 -7.40 4.25 4.89
C GLU A 77 -8.51 4.92 4.05
N ASP A 78 -8.21 5.29 2.80
CA ASP A 78 -9.15 5.90 1.86
C ASP A 78 -9.94 4.85 1.05
N PHE A 79 -10.17 3.68 1.64
CA PHE A 79 -10.80 2.54 1.00
C PHE A 79 -12.12 2.90 0.29
N ASP A 80 -13.06 3.55 1.00
CA ASP A 80 -14.37 3.88 0.45
C ASP A 80 -14.26 4.85 -0.74
N ARG A 81 -13.30 5.79 -0.68
CA ARG A 81 -13.02 6.69 -1.81
C ARG A 81 -12.49 5.92 -3.01
N GLY A 82 -11.62 4.94 -2.78
CA GLY A 82 -11.13 4.04 -3.82
C GLY A 82 -12.27 3.27 -4.51
N VAL A 83 -13.18 2.70 -3.73
CA VAL A 83 -14.35 1.98 -4.26
C VAL A 83 -15.27 2.90 -5.06
N GLU A 84 -15.51 4.12 -4.58
CA GLU A 84 -16.31 5.12 -5.30
C GLU A 84 -15.70 5.45 -6.66
N ILE A 85 -14.39 5.72 -6.70
CA ILE A 85 -13.68 6.02 -7.94
C ILE A 85 -13.78 4.84 -8.91
N LEU A 86 -13.51 3.61 -8.45
CA LEU A 86 -13.59 2.42 -9.28
C LEU A 86 -15.00 2.18 -9.82
N GLY A 87 -16.04 2.42 -9.02
CA GLY A 87 -17.44 2.28 -9.41
C GLY A 87 -17.91 3.31 -10.45
N ALA A 88 -17.26 4.48 -10.53
CA ALA A 88 -17.59 5.53 -11.49
C ALA A 88 -16.98 5.29 -12.89
N ILE A 89 -16.11 4.28 -13.04
CA ILE A 89 -15.35 4.08 -14.28
C ILE A 89 -16.22 3.47 -15.39
N GLN A 90 -16.15 4.09 -16.56
CA GLN A 90 -16.78 3.60 -17.78
C GLN A 90 -15.94 2.47 -18.39
N ARG A 91 -16.24 1.22 -18.02
CA ARG A 91 -15.53 0.01 -18.50
C ARG A 91 -15.36 -0.04 -20.02
N GLY A 92 -16.34 0.43 -20.80
CA GLY A 92 -16.29 0.45 -22.27
C GLY A 92 -15.24 1.38 -22.88
N LYS A 93 -14.65 2.29 -22.08
CA LYS A 93 -13.55 3.19 -22.50
C LYS A 93 -12.17 2.63 -22.17
N LEU A 94 -12.10 1.50 -21.47
CA LEU A 94 -10.84 0.86 -21.12
C LEU A 94 -10.45 -0.17 -22.17
N ALA A 95 -9.14 -0.31 -22.39
CA ALA A 95 -8.60 -1.47 -23.08
C ALA A 95 -8.84 -2.74 -22.25
N GLU A 96 -8.96 -3.89 -22.90
CA GLU A 96 -9.21 -5.19 -22.26
C GLU A 96 -8.34 -5.47 -21.01
N PRO A 97 -7.01 -5.27 -21.01
CA PRO A 97 -6.20 -5.52 -19.81
C PRO A 97 -6.55 -4.59 -18.64
N ASP A 98 -6.90 -3.33 -18.90
CA ASP A 98 -7.28 -2.39 -17.85
C ASP A 98 -8.72 -2.67 -17.37
N ALA A 99 -9.61 -3.15 -18.25
CA ALA A 99 -10.95 -3.59 -17.86
C ALA A 99 -10.89 -4.84 -16.95
N ALA A 100 -10.04 -5.81 -17.27
CA ALA A 100 -9.81 -6.98 -16.41
C ALA A 100 -9.22 -6.59 -15.05
N LEU A 101 -8.35 -5.57 -15.02
CA LEU A 101 -7.82 -5.00 -13.78
C LEU A 101 -8.92 -4.34 -12.94
N LEU A 102 -9.83 -3.58 -13.56
CA LEU A 102 -10.99 -2.99 -12.89
C LEU A 102 -11.86 -4.07 -12.23
N ASP A 103 -12.21 -5.11 -12.98
CA ASP A 103 -13.04 -6.22 -12.49
C ASP A 103 -12.35 -6.91 -11.28
N SER A 104 -11.04 -7.11 -11.37
CA SER A 104 -10.23 -7.69 -10.29
C SER A 104 -10.17 -6.79 -9.05
N ALA A 105 -9.97 -5.48 -9.23
CA ALA A 105 -9.92 -4.51 -8.14
C ALA A 105 -11.25 -4.44 -7.38
N LEU A 106 -12.38 -4.42 -8.11
CA LEU A 106 -13.72 -4.45 -7.52
C LEU A 106 -13.98 -5.76 -6.75
N ALA A 107 -13.53 -6.90 -7.28
CA ALA A 107 -13.63 -8.18 -6.58
C ALA A 107 -12.84 -8.19 -5.26
N ILE A 108 -11.61 -7.67 -5.27
CA ILE A 108 -10.76 -7.53 -4.07
C ILE A 108 -11.41 -6.58 -3.07
N ALA A 109 -11.90 -5.42 -3.50
CA ALA A 109 -12.58 -4.48 -2.63
C ALA A 109 -13.81 -5.11 -1.95
N GLY A 110 -14.59 -5.91 -2.68
CA GLY A 110 -15.71 -6.66 -2.14
C GLY A 110 -15.30 -7.74 -1.13
N GLN A 111 -14.07 -8.27 -1.20
CA GLN A 111 -13.52 -9.18 -0.19
C GLN A 111 -13.05 -8.42 1.06
N LEU A 112 -12.33 -7.31 0.88
CA LEU A 112 -11.85 -6.47 1.99
C LEU A 112 -13.00 -5.95 2.84
N ARG A 113 -14.09 -5.48 2.23
CA ARG A 113 -15.29 -5.04 2.97
C ARG A 113 -15.97 -6.14 3.80
N ARG A 114 -15.78 -7.41 3.45
CA ARG A 114 -16.35 -8.55 4.19
C ARG A 114 -15.46 -9.02 5.33
N MET A 115 -14.20 -8.58 5.36
CA MET A 115 -13.32 -8.88 6.48
C MET A 115 -13.74 -8.02 7.67
N PRO A 116 -13.96 -8.60 8.85
CA PRO A 116 -14.20 -7.80 10.04
C PRO A 116 -12.95 -6.97 10.36
N ASP A 117 -13.15 -5.69 10.66
CA ASP A 117 -12.09 -4.85 11.23
C ASP A 117 -11.53 -5.56 12.45
N THR A 118 -10.28 -6.01 12.38
CA THR A 118 -9.57 -6.43 13.57
C THR A 118 -9.18 -5.13 14.25
N PRO A 119 -9.72 -4.79 15.43
CA PRO A 119 -9.44 -3.51 16.05
C PRO A 119 -7.93 -3.37 16.24
N ASP A 120 -7.34 -2.35 15.61
CA ASP A 120 -5.96 -1.94 15.79
C ASP A 120 -5.77 -1.52 17.26
N GLY A 121 -5.08 -2.37 18.03
CA GLY A 121 -4.44 -1.99 19.29
C GLY A 121 -5.25 -2.15 20.58
N GLU A 122 -5.30 -3.37 21.12
CA GLU A 122 -4.91 -3.54 22.52
C GLU A 122 -3.81 -4.62 22.53
N PRO A 123 -2.54 -4.32 22.90
CA PRO A 123 -1.61 -5.40 23.22
C PRO A 123 -2.29 -6.27 24.28
N PRO A 124 -2.22 -7.62 24.18
CA PRO A 124 -2.91 -8.49 25.12
C PRO A 124 -2.51 -8.07 26.53
N LYS A 125 -3.46 -7.47 27.27
CA LYS A 125 -3.26 -7.10 28.66
C LYS A 125 -2.78 -8.37 29.34
N PRO A 126 -1.52 -8.46 29.81
CA PRO A 126 -1.06 -9.67 30.46
C PRO A 126 -2.04 -9.93 31.61
N PRO A 127 -2.55 -11.16 31.78
CA PRO A 127 -3.57 -11.44 32.78
C PRO A 127 -3.02 -10.96 34.13
N ALA A 128 -3.66 -9.92 34.67
CA ALA A 128 -3.39 -9.40 36.00
C ALA A 128 -3.77 -10.49 37.00
N GLY A 129 -2.83 -11.37 37.31
CA GLY A 129 -3.13 -12.53 38.12
C GLY A 129 -2.13 -13.66 38.07
N ARG A 130 -0.82 -13.37 38.17
CA ARG A 130 0.10 -14.34 38.78
C ARG A 130 0.99 -13.62 39.79
N THR A 131 0.45 -13.57 41.00
CA THR A 131 1.08 -13.20 42.26
C THR A 131 2.54 -13.63 42.28
N ARG A 132 3.42 -12.62 42.32
CA ARG A 132 4.82 -12.75 42.69
C ARG A 132 4.88 -13.11 44.18
N LEU A 133 4.96 -14.39 44.52
CA LEU A 133 5.39 -14.90 45.83
C LEU A 133 5.83 -16.36 45.66
N GLN A 134 7.13 -16.60 45.48
CA GLN A 134 7.87 -17.54 46.33
C GLN A 134 9.37 -17.41 46.10
N THR A 135 9.93 -16.45 46.82
CA THR A 135 11.24 -16.55 47.43
C THR A 135 11.36 -17.90 48.14
N ARG A 136 12.09 -18.84 47.54
CA ARG A 136 12.78 -19.89 48.32
C ARG A 136 14.20 -19.97 47.83
N CYS A 137 15.07 -19.24 48.54
CA CYS A 137 16.47 -19.62 48.67
C CYS A 137 16.50 -21.11 49.03
N TRP A 138 17.13 -21.96 48.22
CA TRP A 138 17.69 -23.22 48.69
C TRP A 138 19.13 -23.31 48.21
N CYS A 139 20.01 -22.83 49.08
CA CYS A 139 21.42 -23.16 49.07
C CYS A 139 21.54 -24.57 49.66
N THR A 140 21.70 -25.60 48.82
CA THR A 140 22.14 -26.93 49.28
C THR A 140 22.82 -27.74 48.17
N ARG A 141 24.14 -27.59 48.11
CA ARG A 141 25.12 -28.68 48.11
C ARG A 141 24.86 -29.87 47.16
N ALA A 142 25.45 -29.82 45.97
CA ALA A 142 26.02 -31.02 45.34
C ALA A 142 27.25 -30.64 44.49
N ARG A 143 28.41 -31.13 44.94
CA ARG A 143 29.71 -31.05 44.26
C ARG A 143 29.63 -31.67 42.87
N ARG A 144 30.32 -31.06 41.89
CA ARG A 144 31.28 -31.72 40.98
C ARG A 144 31.97 -30.67 40.09
N SER A 145 33.18 -30.29 40.53
CA SER A 145 34.39 -29.96 39.76
C SER A 145 34.23 -29.31 38.37
N CYS A 146 34.34 -27.99 38.32
CA CYS A 146 34.96 -27.28 37.20
C CYS A 146 36.48 -27.32 37.38
N THR A 147 37.22 -27.99 36.51
CA THR A 147 38.67 -27.80 36.37
C THR A 147 38.91 -26.89 35.19
N TRP A 148 39.27 -25.64 35.49
CA TRP A 148 39.85 -24.68 34.55
C TRP A 148 41.31 -25.07 34.28
N THR A 149 41.71 -25.16 33.01
CA THR A 149 43.11 -24.98 32.60
C THR A 149 43.15 -24.09 31.37
N ARG A 150 43.76 -22.93 31.57
CA ARG A 150 44.14 -21.94 30.57
C ARG A 150 45.59 -22.24 30.18
N SER A 151 45.87 -22.44 28.90
CA SER A 151 47.21 -22.35 28.29
C SER A 151 47.03 -21.92 26.85
#